data_AF-A0AAN7HGZ9-F1
#
_entry.id   AF-A0AAN7HGZ9-F1
#
_cell.length_a   1.000
_cell.length_b   1.000
_cell.length_c   1.000
_cell.angle_alpha   90.00
_cell.angle_beta   90.00
_cell.angle_gamma   90.00
#
_symmetry.space_group_name_H-M   'P 1'
#
loop_
_entity.id
_entity.type
_entity.pdbx_description
1 polymer ?
#
loop_
_entity_poly.entity_id
_entity_poly.type
_entity_poly.pdbx_seq_one_letter_code
_entity_poly.pdbx_strand_id
1 'polypeptide(L)' 'MLLHKSAVLLVLGFAAAVLGQYTGPCSTSACGAEGKACPRGYLCVPYPSFDPAERKGCTCSYG' A
#
# COMPACT_ATOMS: atom_id res chain seq x y z
N MET A 1 -40.92 28.24 -15.34
CA MET A 1 -39.45 28.41 -15.49
C MET A 1 -38.76 28.30 -14.12
N LEU A 2 -38.86 27.15 -13.43
CA LEU A 2 -38.25 26.95 -12.10
C LEU A 2 -37.58 25.57 -11.91
N LEU A 3 -37.22 24.90 -13.00
CA LEU A 3 -36.63 23.55 -12.98
C LEU A 3 -35.15 23.53 -13.40
N HIS A 4 -34.37 24.57 -13.08
CA HIS A 4 -32.93 24.65 -13.41
C HIS A 4 -32.01 24.88 -12.19
N LYS A 5 -32.57 25.06 -10.99
CA LYS A 5 -31.81 25.08 -9.73
C LYS A 5 -31.80 23.66 -9.17
N SER A 6 -30.69 22.93 -9.34
CA SER A 6 -30.20 21.85 -8.44
C SER A 6 -29.29 20.81 -9.11
N ALA A 7 -28.91 20.98 -10.39
CA ALA A 7 -28.06 20.01 -11.07
C ALA A 7 -26.53 20.19 -10.84
N VAL A 8 -26.11 20.87 -9.76
CA VAL A 8 -24.69 21.28 -9.56
C VAL A 8 -23.94 20.45 -8.51
N LEU A 9 -24.57 19.48 -7.84
CA LEU A 9 -23.97 18.78 -6.69
C LEU A 9 -23.58 17.30 -6.91
N LEU A 10 -23.36 16.88 -8.16
CA LEU A 10 -22.89 15.52 -8.49
C LEU A 10 -21.43 15.47 -8.98
N VAL A 11 -20.59 16.38 -8.51
CA VAL A 11 -19.12 16.22 -8.62
C VAL A 11 -18.62 15.48 -7.38
N LEU A 12 -19.10 14.25 -7.19
CA LEU A 12 -18.53 13.32 -6.22
C LEU A 12 -17.19 12.87 -6.79
N GLY A 13 -16.13 13.57 -6.35
CA GLY A 13 -14.75 13.28 -6.68
C GLY A 13 -14.39 11.85 -6.27
N PHE A 14 -14.24 10.99 -7.26
CA PHE A 14 -13.55 9.73 -7.11
C PHE A 14 -12.05 10.03 -7.00
N ALA A 15 -11.60 10.42 -5.82
CA ALA A 15 -10.20 10.25 -5.47
C ALA A 15 -9.94 8.74 -5.37
N ALA A 16 -9.62 8.12 -6.51
CA ALA A 16 -9.11 6.77 -6.52
C ALA A 16 -7.81 6.80 -5.72
N ALA A 17 -7.86 6.32 -4.48
CA ALA A 17 -6.66 6.00 -3.73
C ALA A 17 -5.95 4.91 -4.53
N VAL A 18 -5.02 5.30 -5.40
CA VAL A 18 -4.02 4.38 -5.94
C VAL A 18 -3.22 3.95 -4.73
N LEU A 19 -3.64 2.85 -4.12
CA LEU A 19 -2.78 2.07 -3.24
C LEU A 19 -1.65 1.58 -4.15
N GLY A 20 -0.58 2.38 -4.24
CA GLY A 20 0.59 2.03 -5.02
C GLY A 20 1.08 0.65 -4.58
N GLN A 21 1.18 -0.27 -5.54
CA GLN A 21 1.80 -1.57 -5.32
C GLN A 21 3.19 -1.34 -4.70
N TYR A 22 3.53 -2.09 -3.65
CA TYR A 22 4.79 -1.84 -2.97
C TYR A 22 5.95 -2.29 -3.86
N THR A 23 6.69 -1.33 -4.40
CA THR A 23 7.84 -1.55 -5.30
C THR A 23 9.19 -1.34 -4.61
N GLY A 24 9.20 -0.98 -3.32
CA GLY A 24 10.42 -0.75 -2.54
C GLY A 24 11.22 -2.05 -2.30
N PRO A 25 12.54 -1.94 -2.07
CA PRO A 25 13.35 -3.10 -1.66
C PRO A 25 13.03 -3.52 -0.22
N CYS A 26 12.88 -4.82 0.01
CA CYS A 26 12.77 -5.38 1.37
C CYS A 26 14.16 -5.38 2.03
N SER A 27 14.45 -4.38 2.85
CA SER A 27 15.70 -4.27 3.61
C SER A 27 15.53 -4.79 5.04
N THR A 28 16.50 -5.57 5.52
CA THR A 28 16.52 -6.03 6.91
C THR A 28 16.74 -4.90 7.93
N SER A 29 17.31 -3.77 7.52
CA SER A 29 17.49 -2.60 8.39
C SER A 29 16.27 -1.68 8.45
N ALA A 30 15.31 -1.83 7.53
CA ALA A 30 14.11 -1.01 7.41
C ALA A 30 12.98 -1.80 6.72
N CYS A 31 12.42 -2.77 7.44
CA CYS A 31 11.42 -3.71 6.96
C CYS A 31 10.00 -3.31 7.37
N GLY A 32 9.04 -3.53 6.46
CA GLY A 32 7.62 -3.27 6.67
C GLY A 32 7.24 -1.79 6.63
N ALA A 33 5.94 -1.52 6.76
CA ALA A 33 5.39 -0.16 6.66
C ALA A 33 5.96 0.79 7.73
N GLU A 34 6.35 0.24 8.88
CA GLU A 34 6.91 1.00 10.00
C GLU A 34 8.45 1.14 9.94
N GLY A 35 9.10 0.58 8.91
CA GLY A 35 10.55 0.69 8.71
C GLY A 35 11.39 0.10 9.85
N LYS A 36 10.98 -1.04 10.42
CA LYS A 36 11.67 -1.65 11.57
C LYS A 36 12.86 -2.50 11.11
N ALA A 37 13.95 -2.49 11.88
CA ALA A 37 15.01 -3.46 11.68
C ALA A 37 14.55 -4.86 12.10
N CYS A 38 14.77 -5.86 11.25
CA CYS A 38 14.49 -7.25 11.60
C CYS A 38 15.48 -7.75 12.66
N PRO A 39 15.03 -8.58 13.62
CA PRO A 39 15.93 -9.21 14.59
C PRO A 39 16.99 -10.08 13.88
N ARG A 40 18.11 -10.36 14.57
CA ARG A 40 19.14 -11.25 14.03
C ARG A 40 18.54 -12.62 13.72
N GLY A 41 18.85 -13.16 12.54
CA GLY A 41 18.33 -14.44 12.05
C GLY A 41 17.01 -14.36 11.28
N TYR A 42 16.38 -13.18 11.21
CA TYR A 42 15.17 -12.97 10.41
C TYR A 42 15.51 -12.40 9.04
N LEU A 43 14.67 -12.74 8.06
CA LEU A 43 14.68 -12.22 6.71
C LEU A 43 13.59 -11.16 6.56
N CYS A 44 13.87 -10.10 5.82
CA CYS A 44 12.83 -9.18 5.37
C CYS A 44 12.30 -9.66 4.02
N VAL A 45 11.07 -10.18 4.00
CA VAL A 45 10.48 -10.82 2.82
C VAL A 45 9.22 -10.09 2.34
N PRO A 46 8.89 -10.17 1.04
CA PRO A 46 7.60 -9.71 0.52
C PRO A 46 6.41 -10.26 1.30
N TYR A 47 5.39 -9.42 1.51
CA TYR A 47 4.16 -9.80 2.20
C TYR A 47 2.90 -9.27 1.48
N PRO A 48 1.79 -10.03 1.46
CA PRO A 48 1.67 -11.44 1.86
C PRO A 48 2.17 -12.42 0.78
N SER A 49 2.45 -11.92 -0.42
CA SER A 49 2.83 -12.71 -1.60
C SER A 49 4.17 -12.23 -2.14
N PHE A 50 4.91 -13.16 -2.75
CA PHE A 50 6.13 -12.85 -3.50
C PHE A 50 5.82 -12.27 -4.88
N ASP A 51 4.61 -12.52 -5.39
CA ASP A 51 4.11 -11.92 -6.63
C ASP A 51 4.12 -10.39 -6.50
N PRO A 52 4.87 -9.67 -7.36
CA PRO A 52 4.90 -8.21 -7.35
C PRO A 52 3.51 -7.55 -7.49
N ALA A 53 2.56 -8.20 -8.16
CA ALA A 53 1.21 -7.66 -8.37
C ALA A 53 0.28 -7.82 -7.14
N GLU A 54 0.66 -8.67 -6.19
CA GLU A 54 -0.07 -8.89 -4.95
C GLU A 54 0.68 -8.37 -3.71
N ARG A 55 1.88 -7.84 -3.92
CA ARG A 55 2.77 -7.38 -2.85
C ARG A 55 2.26 -6.08 -2.26
N LYS A 56 1.98 -6.12 -0.96
CA LYS A 56 1.52 -4.96 -0.18
C LYS A 56 2.66 -4.31 0.60
N GLY A 57 3.76 -5.02 0.82
CA GLY A 57 4.87 -4.56 1.62
C GLY A 57 5.92 -5.64 1.85
N CYS A 58 6.66 -5.49 2.93
CA CYS A 58 7.56 -6.50 3.46
C CYS A 58 7.22 -6.80 4.92
N THR A 59 7.67 -7.95 5.42
CA THR A 59 7.60 -8.30 6.84
C THR A 59 8.86 -9.06 7.26
N CYS A 60 9.17 -9.03 8.55
CA CYS A 60 10.23 -9.88 9.09
C CYS A 60 9.67 -11.30 9.28
N SER A 61 10.27 -12.27 8.60
CA SER A 61 9.97 -13.70 8.75
C SER A 61 11.21 -14.45 9.19
N TYR A 62 11.02 -15.53 9.93
CA TYR A 62 12.07 -16.51 10.15
C TYR A 62 12.08 -17.50 8.98
N GLY A 63 13.26 -18.05 8.68
CA GLY A 63 13.47 -19.14 7.72
C GLY A 63 13.54 -20.49 8.41
#